data_AF-A0A5E4TS22-F1
#
_entry.id   AF-A0A5E4TS22-F1
#
_cell.length_a   1.000
_cell.length_b   1.000
_cell.length_c   1.000
_cell.angle_alpha   90.00
_cell.angle_beta   90.00
_cell.angle_gamma   90.00
#
_symmetry.space_group_name_H-M   'P 1'
#
loop_
_entity.id
_entity.type
_entity.pdbx_description
1 polymer ?
#
loop_
_entity_poly.entity_id
_entity_poly.type
_entity_poly.pdbx_seq_one_letter_code
_entity_poly.pdbx_strand_id
1 'polypeptide(L)'
;MSAHRNATRAIALAAALTVVAGTSLAQDVWFVNGELAGTHATIENGVAVGVTGALGVNQAAGVNNAQANSAVVANGGSVTAGMSSTNQQALVTTTTGAASAAIQGNAFSGTSGLTQVNQASGAGNLQRNATVIVTGDASGVASVSDTALSAAISKGGPAGHHNLNDQFRSASISNDAFRGASGVLQVNQSAGIGNVTANVFVLRPPAGTSF
;
A
#
# COMPACT_ATOMS: atom_id res chain seq x y z
N MET A 1 1.26 -54.50 19.62
CA MET A 1 2.36 -53.77 20.29
C MET A 1 2.52 -52.42 19.60
N SER A 2 2.43 -51.36 20.39
CA SER A 2 2.10 -50.00 20.00
C SER A 2 3.23 -49.25 19.29
N ALA A 3 2.87 -48.43 18.32
CA ALA A 3 3.75 -47.52 17.59
C ALA A 3 4.06 -46.27 18.43
N HIS A 4 5.33 -46.03 18.76
CA HIS A 4 5.79 -44.76 19.31
C HIS A 4 6.13 -43.80 18.15
N ARG A 5 5.15 -42.97 17.77
CA ARG A 5 5.38 -41.75 16.97
C ARG A 5 5.56 -40.57 17.93
N ASN A 6 6.80 -40.16 18.13
CA ASN A 6 7.13 -38.89 18.80
C ASN A 6 6.91 -37.74 17.81
N ALA A 7 5.72 -37.14 17.84
CA ALA A 7 5.45 -35.90 17.13
C ALA A 7 5.91 -34.72 18.00
N THR A 8 7.04 -34.13 17.62
CA THR A 8 7.55 -32.85 18.13
C THR A 8 6.50 -31.77 17.87
N ARG A 9 5.98 -31.19 18.95
CA ARG A 9 5.02 -30.07 18.91
C ARG A 9 5.76 -28.79 18.48
N ALA A 10 5.56 -28.35 17.24
CA ALA A 10 5.92 -27.01 16.81
C ALA A 10 4.90 -26.02 17.38
N ILE A 11 5.35 -25.18 18.32
CA ILE A 11 4.56 -24.06 18.85
C ILE A 11 4.59 -22.97 17.77
N ALA A 12 3.50 -22.85 17.01
CA ALA A 12 3.32 -21.75 16.08
C ALA A 12 3.01 -20.47 16.87
N LEU A 13 3.99 -19.59 17.00
CA LEU A 13 3.79 -18.23 17.51
C LEU A 13 3.12 -17.42 16.40
N ALA A 14 1.78 -17.32 16.45
CA ALA A 14 1.02 -16.51 15.51
C ALA A 14 1.30 -15.02 15.78
N ALA A 15 2.03 -14.36 14.89
CA ALA A 15 2.11 -12.91 14.86
C ALA A 15 0.73 -12.38 14.45
N ALA A 16 0.02 -11.73 15.38
CA ALA A 16 -1.30 -11.18 15.13
C ALA A 16 -1.20 -10.01 14.13
N LEU A 17 -1.48 -10.27 12.86
CA LEU A 17 -1.64 -9.24 11.85
C LEU A 17 -3.04 -8.64 12.00
N THR A 18 -3.14 -7.51 12.68
CA THR A 18 -4.39 -6.73 12.76
C THR A 18 -4.57 -5.97 11.45
N VAL A 19 -5.31 -6.56 10.52
CA VAL A 19 -5.74 -5.88 9.29
C VAL A 19 -6.99 -5.06 9.64
N VAL A 20 -6.82 -3.75 9.89
CA VAL A 20 -7.94 -2.82 9.88
C VAL A 20 -8.25 -2.50 8.42
N ALA A 21 -9.14 -3.28 7.81
CA ALA A 21 -9.73 -2.94 6.53
C ALA A 21 -10.80 -1.86 6.79
N GLY A 22 -10.43 -0.60 6.64
CA GLY A 22 -11.41 0.47 6.54
C GLY A 22 -12.15 0.32 5.22
N THR A 23 -13.47 0.13 5.27
CA THR A 23 -14.32 0.31 4.10
C THR A 23 -14.19 1.77 3.64
N SER A 24 -13.51 2.03 2.53
CA SER A 24 -13.57 3.34 1.90
C SER A 24 -14.95 3.50 1.26
N LEU A 25 -15.88 4.12 1.98
CA LEU A 25 -17.12 4.61 1.38
C LEU A 25 -16.73 5.70 0.38
N ALA A 26 -17.12 5.55 -0.88
CA ALA A 26 -17.01 6.61 -1.86
C ALA A 26 -17.87 7.78 -1.37
N GLN A 27 -17.22 8.88 -1.00
CA GLN A 27 -17.87 10.16 -0.75
C GLN A 27 -18.50 10.63 -2.07
N ASP A 28 -19.65 11.30 -2.00
CA ASP A 28 -20.41 11.80 -3.15
C ASP A 28 -19.49 12.36 -4.24
N VAL A 29 -19.41 11.64 -5.35
CA VAL A 29 -18.64 12.07 -6.51
C VAL A 29 -19.44 13.15 -7.19
N TRP A 30 -19.04 14.41 -7.00
CA TRP A 30 -19.74 15.54 -7.58
C TRP A 30 -19.26 15.80 -9.00
N PHE A 31 -20.18 15.76 -9.97
CA PHE A 31 -19.89 16.10 -11.35
C PHE A 31 -20.45 17.48 -11.68
N VAL A 32 -19.64 18.34 -12.31
CA VAL A 32 -20.10 19.64 -12.86
C VAL A 32 -19.83 19.62 -14.36
N ASN A 33 -20.88 19.76 -15.18
CA ASN A 33 -20.79 19.75 -16.65
C ASN A 33 -20.08 18.51 -17.24
N GLY A 34 -20.13 17.36 -16.56
CA GLY A 34 -19.46 16.11 -16.99
C GLY A 34 -18.02 15.93 -16.50
N GLU A 35 -17.49 16.88 -15.72
CA GLU A 35 -16.16 16.83 -15.10
C GLU A 35 -16.25 16.45 -13.61
N LEU A 36 -15.29 15.67 -13.09
CA LEU A 36 -15.16 15.49 -11.64
C LEU A 36 -14.84 16.83 -10.99
N ALA A 37 -15.68 17.29 -10.07
CA ALA A 37 -15.33 18.38 -9.17
C ALA A 37 -14.07 18.03 -8.39
N GLY A 38 -13.32 19.04 -7.94
CA GLY A 38 -12.00 18.86 -7.35
C GLY A 38 -11.95 17.78 -6.26
N THR A 39 -10.92 16.95 -6.29
CA THR A 39 -10.73 15.80 -5.39
C THR A 39 -9.65 16.11 -4.36
N HIS A 40 -9.87 15.67 -3.12
CA HIS A 40 -8.95 15.88 -2.02
C HIS A 40 -8.84 14.60 -1.19
N ALA A 41 -7.66 13.98 -1.18
CA ALA A 41 -7.33 12.89 -0.28
C ALA A 41 -6.43 13.45 0.83
N THR A 42 -6.87 13.39 2.08
CA THR A 42 -6.09 13.88 3.23
C THR A 42 -5.95 12.78 4.26
N ILE A 43 -4.70 12.45 4.61
CA ILE A 43 -4.38 11.72 5.85
C ILE A 43 -4.14 12.78 6.91
N GLU A 44 -5.06 12.86 7.87
CA GLU A 44 -5.08 13.91 8.87
C GLU A 44 -3.93 13.80 9.88
N ASN A 45 -3.73 14.88 10.64
CA ASN A 45 -2.68 14.97 11.63
C ASN A 45 -2.81 13.87 12.69
N GLY A 46 -1.69 13.18 12.97
CA GLY A 46 -1.62 12.17 14.02
C GLY A 46 -2.33 10.83 13.73
N VAL A 47 -2.69 10.57 12.47
CA VAL A 47 -3.16 9.23 12.06
C VAL A 47 -2.05 8.19 12.28
N ALA A 48 -2.39 7.03 12.86
CA ALA A 48 -1.51 5.86 12.99
C ALA A 48 -0.14 6.12 13.66
N VAL A 49 -0.12 6.92 14.73
CA VAL A 49 1.09 7.17 15.55
C VAL A 49 1.47 5.93 16.36
N GLY A 50 2.76 5.60 16.38
CA GLY A 50 3.33 4.54 17.24
C GLY A 50 2.98 3.11 16.82
N VAL A 51 2.48 2.90 15.60
CA VAL A 51 2.08 1.56 15.13
C VAL A 51 3.32 0.68 14.96
N THR A 52 3.31 -0.51 15.60
CA THR A 52 4.37 -1.52 15.45
C THR A 52 3.83 -2.74 14.70
N GLY A 53 4.61 -3.29 13.76
CA GLY A 53 4.22 -4.42 12.93
C GLY A 53 4.10 -4.03 11.46
N ALA A 54 3.06 -4.54 10.77
CA ALA A 54 2.80 -4.20 9.38
C ALA A 54 1.53 -3.32 9.27
N LEU A 55 1.72 -2.11 8.76
CA LEU A 55 0.68 -1.11 8.50
C LEU A 55 0.51 -0.93 6.99
N GLY A 56 -0.70 -1.12 6.49
CA GLY A 56 -1.06 -0.86 5.09
C GLY A 56 -2.22 0.13 4.98
N VAL A 57 -2.03 1.22 4.23
CA VAL A 57 -3.04 2.26 3.99
C VAL A 57 -3.26 2.41 2.49
N ASN A 58 -4.51 2.36 2.06
CA ASN A 58 -4.96 2.71 0.72
C ASN A 58 -6.05 3.79 0.86
N GLN A 59 -5.77 5.02 0.45
CA GLN A 59 -6.73 6.12 0.44
C GLN A 59 -6.85 6.69 -0.96
N ALA A 60 -8.06 6.76 -1.50
CA ALA A 60 -8.31 7.33 -2.81
C ALA A 60 -9.51 8.29 -2.77
N ALA A 61 -9.36 9.46 -3.39
CA ALA A 61 -10.45 10.38 -3.70
C ALA A 61 -10.60 10.51 -5.23
N GLY A 62 -11.84 10.48 -5.73
CA GLY A 62 -12.14 10.50 -7.16
C GLY A 62 -12.59 9.13 -7.68
N VAL A 63 -12.20 8.78 -8.92
CA VAL A 63 -12.77 7.63 -9.65
C VAL A 63 -11.72 6.76 -10.30
N ASN A 64 -12.01 5.47 -10.50
CA ASN A 64 -11.14 4.55 -11.25
C ASN A 64 -9.71 4.42 -10.70
N ASN A 65 -9.47 4.80 -9.44
CA ASN A 65 -8.20 4.56 -8.78
C ASN A 65 -8.15 3.09 -8.31
N ALA A 66 -7.02 2.41 -8.53
CA ALA A 66 -6.76 1.08 -8.00
C ALA A 66 -5.46 1.08 -7.21
N GLN A 67 -5.51 0.55 -5.99
CA GLN A 67 -4.42 0.59 -5.03
C GLN A 67 -4.23 -0.79 -4.40
N ALA A 68 -2.99 -1.23 -4.23
CA ALA A 68 -2.70 -2.48 -3.55
C ALA A 68 -1.42 -2.40 -2.70
N ASN A 69 -1.52 -2.83 -1.45
CA ASN A 69 -0.39 -3.08 -0.56
C ASN A 69 -0.30 -4.58 -0.33
N SER A 70 0.88 -5.16 -0.53
CA SER A 70 1.14 -6.57 -0.25
C SER A 70 2.45 -6.75 0.50
N ALA A 71 2.43 -7.64 1.47
CA ALA A 71 3.58 -8.00 2.29
C ALA A 71 3.65 -9.52 2.42
N VAL A 72 4.84 -10.08 2.18
CA VAL A 72 5.15 -11.48 2.46
C VAL A 72 6.39 -11.51 3.33
N VAL A 73 6.31 -12.20 4.46
CA VAL A 73 7.45 -12.47 5.34
C VAL A 73 7.57 -13.96 5.52
N ALA A 74 8.70 -14.52 5.09
CA ALA A 74 9.04 -15.91 5.32
C ALA A 74 10.24 -16.01 6.27
N ASN A 75 10.14 -16.91 7.24
CA ASN A 75 11.19 -17.16 8.21
C ASN A 75 11.28 -18.66 8.51
N GLY A 76 12.38 -19.29 8.08
CA GLY A 76 12.75 -20.66 8.50
C GLY A 76 11.65 -21.72 8.32
N GLY A 77 10.83 -21.60 7.27
CA GLY A 77 9.71 -22.50 6.98
C GLY A 77 8.31 -21.97 7.36
N SER A 78 8.21 -20.87 8.12
CA SER A 78 6.97 -20.14 8.35
C SER A 78 6.76 -19.06 7.29
N VAL A 79 5.52 -18.84 6.85
CA VAL A 79 5.15 -17.77 5.91
C VAL A 79 3.97 -16.99 6.48
N THR A 80 4.14 -15.68 6.59
CA THR A 80 3.07 -14.73 6.89
C THR A 80 2.86 -13.84 5.68
N ALA A 81 1.61 -13.71 5.23
CA ALA A 81 1.24 -12.85 4.10
C ALA A 81 0.10 -11.91 4.50
N GLY A 82 0.19 -10.66 4.04
CA GLY A 82 -0.84 -9.64 4.21
C GLY A 82 -1.10 -8.91 2.90
N MET A 83 -2.36 -8.61 2.62
CA MET A 83 -2.76 -7.85 1.44
C MET A 83 -3.90 -6.90 1.79
N SER A 84 -3.81 -5.68 1.30
CA SER A 84 -4.89 -4.69 1.33
C SER A 84 -5.05 -4.10 -0.07
N SER A 85 -6.27 -4.04 -0.58
CA SER A 85 -6.57 -3.60 -1.94
C SER A 85 -7.79 -2.70 -1.93
N THR A 86 -7.71 -1.59 -2.66
CA THR A 86 -8.82 -0.65 -2.87
C THR A 86 -9.00 -0.47 -4.37
N ASN A 87 -10.21 -0.69 -4.87
CA ASN A 87 -10.55 -0.47 -6.27
C ASN A 87 -11.79 0.42 -6.34
N GLN A 88 -11.64 1.61 -6.91
CA GLN A 88 -12.74 2.49 -7.27
C GLN A 88 -13.13 2.18 -8.71
N GLN A 89 -14.43 2.05 -8.99
CA GLN A 89 -14.95 1.84 -10.34
C GLN A 89 -16.15 2.76 -10.55
N ALA A 90 -16.02 3.72 -11.47
CA ALA A 90 -17.11 4.61 -11.88
C ALA A 90 -16.92 5.03 -13.35
N LEU A 91 -18.00 5.04 -14.12
CA LEU A 91 -17.97 5.48 -15.51
C LEU A 91 -17.98 7.01 -15.56
N VAL A 92 -16.90 7.64 -16.05
CA VAL A 92 -16.77 9.10 -16.12
C VAL A 92 -16.18 9.54 -17.44
N THR A 93 -16.79 10.56 -18.03
CA THR A 93 -16.36 11.19 -19.27
C THR A 93 -15.25 12.23 -19.00
N THR A 94 -14.02 11.73 -19.00
CA THR A 94 -12.81 12.38 -19.54
C THR A 94 -12.11 13.55 -18.83
N THR A 95 -12.62 14.14 -17.74
CA THR A 95 -11.85 15.21 -17.05
C THR A 95 -11.95 15.17 -15.52
N THR A 96 -10.88 15.63 -14.87
CA THR A 96 -10.87 15.89 -13.43
C THR A 96 -10.47 17.33 -13.19
N GLY A 97 -11.18 18.01 -12.29
CA GLY A 97 -10.76 19.30 -11.77
C GLY A 97 -9.51 19.18 -10.88
N ALA A 98 -9.32 20.14 -9.96
CA ALA A 98 -8.21 20.14 -9.02
C ALA A 98 -8.07 18.80 -8.28
N ALA A 99 -6.84 18.36 -8.03
CA ALA A 99 -6.58 17.10 -7.32
C ALA A 99 -5.51 17.34 -6.26
N SER A 100 -5.77 16.95 -5.02
CA SER A 100 -4.78 17.12 -3.95
C SER A 100 -4.67 15.89 -3.07
N ALA A 101 -3.43 15.51 -2.75
CA ALA A 101 -3.09 14.48 -1.80
C ALA A 101 -2.20 15.08 -0.71
N ALA A 102 -2.64 15.05 0.54
CA ALA A 102 -1.88 15.56 1.68
C ALA A 102 -1.71 14.51 2.77
N ILE A 103 -0.49 14.34 3.28
CA ILE A 103 -0.20 13.66 4.54
C ILE A 103 0.19 14.74 5.54
N GLN A 104 -0.67 14.98 6.52
CA GLN A 104 -0.49 16.06 7.48
C GLN A 104 0.51 15.70 8.59
N GLY A 105 0.78 16.67 9.46
CA GLY A 105 1.78 16.57 10.52
C GLY A 105 1.59 15.35 11.42
N ASN A 106 2.71 14.82 11.92
CA ASN A 106 2.74 13.74 12.90
C ASN A 106 2.04 12.42 12.48
N ALA A 107 1.43 12.35 11.30
CA ALA A 107 0.87 11.12 10.76
C ALA A 107 1.98 10.08 10.59
N PHE A 108 1.71 8.85 10.99
CA PHE A 108 2.66 7.73 10.97
C PHE A 108 3.96 7.99 11.75
N SER A 109 3.97 8.94 12.68
CA SER A 109 5.15 9.15 13.53
C SER A 109 5.37 7.95 14.44
N GLY A 110 6.64 7.59 14.65
CA GLY A 110 7.03 6.48 15.52
C GLY A 110 6.58 5.10 15.05
N THR A 111 6.20 4.91 13.78
CA THR A 111 5.86 3.58 13.28
C THR A 111 7.10 2.69 13.18
N SER A 112 6.96 1.39 13.45
CA SER A 112 8.07 0.44 13.40
C SER A 112 7.68 -0.87 12.73
N GLY A 113 8.52 -1.35 11.80
CA GLY A 113 8.28 -2.57 11.02
C GLY A 113 8.09 -2.28 9.54
N LEU A 114 6.89 -2.55 9.00
CA LEU A 114 6.54 -2.30 7.61
C LEU A 114 5.40 -1.27 7.56
N THR A 115 5.59 -0.15 6.87
CA THR A 115 4.54 0.83 6.58
C THR A 115 4.40 0.99 5.07
N GLN A 116 3.21 0.72 4.53
CA GLN A 116 2.88 0.84 3.11
C GLN A 116 1.70 1.81 2.96
N VAL A 117 1.87 2.88 2.19
CA VAL A 117 0.84 3.90 1.95
C VAL A 117 0.66 4.08 0.44
N ASN A 118 -0.57 3.92 -0.03
CA ASN A 118 -1.01 4.38 -1.35
C ASN A 118 -2.06 5.47 -1.11
N GLN A 119 -1.77 6.70 -1.54
CA GLN A 119 -2.68 7.82 -1.46
C GLN A 119 -2.85 8.44 -2.84
N ALA A 120 -4.09 8.51 -3.33
CA ALA A 120 -4.40 9.05 -4.64
C ALA A 120 -5.54 10.07 -4.56
N SER A 121 -5.44 11.12 -5.36
CA SER A 121 -6.54 12.02 -5.67
C SER A 121 -6.67 12.18 -7.17
N GLY A 122 -7.89 12.10 -7.71
CA GLY A 122 -8.17 12.26 -9.12
C GLY A 122 -8.68 10.98 -9.76
N ALA A 123 -8.27 10.70 -11.00
CA ALA A 123 -8.85 9.60 -11.77
C ALA A 123 -7.83 8.60 -12.31
N GLY A 124 -8.14 7.31 -12.29
CA GLY A 124 -7.33 6.32 -13.00
C GLY A 124 -5.92 6.11 -12.43
N ASN A 125 -5.66 6.50 -11.18
CA ASN A 125 -4.35 6.27 -10.56
C ASN A 125 -4.21 4.79 -10.19
N LEU A 126 -3.09 4.17 -10.55
CA LEU A 126 -2.76 2.79 -10.22
C LEU A 126 -1.53 2.76 -9.33
N GLN A 127 -1.69 2.37 -8.07
CA GLN A 127 -0.61 2.41 -7.08
C GLN A 127 -0.39 1.05 -6.44
N ARG A 128 0.86 0.66 -6.27
CA ARG A 128 1.18 -0.61 -5.62
C ARG A 128 2.42 -0.55 -4.74
N ASN A 129 2.34 -1.12 -3.55
CA ASN A 129 3.50 -1.42 -2.72
C ASN A 129 3.58 -2.93 -2.51
N ALA A 130 4.74 -3.51 -2.78
CA ALA A 130 5.02 -4.91 -2.53
C ALA A 130 6.30 -5.05 -1.70
N THR A 131 6.22 -5.83 -0.62
CA THR A 131 7.38 -6.16 0.21
C THR A 131 7.47 -7.67 0.36
N VAL A 132 8.67 -8.21 0.13
CA VAL A 132 9.00 -9.62 0.36
C VAL A 132 10.24 -9.69 1.24
N ILE A 133 10.13 -10.32 2.40
CA ILE A 133 11.24 -10.55 3.31
C ILE A 133 11.37 -12.06 3.50
N VAL A 134 12.56 -12.58 3.25
CA VAL A 134 12.86 -14.01 3.34
C VAL A 134 14.07 -14.18 4.23
N THR A 135 13.90 -14.90 5.33
CA THR A 135 14.95 -15.18 6.31
C THR A 135 15.07 -16.70 6.53
N GLY A 136 16.30 -17.22 6.62
CA GLY A 136 16.57 -18.66 6.80
C GLY A 136 16.41 -19.52 5.53
N ASP A 137 16.36 -20.84 5.70
CA ASP A 137 16.26 -21.81 4.60
C ASP A 137 14.91 -21.70 3.86
N ALA A 138 14.96 -21.29 2.61
CA ALA A 138 13.81 -20.71 1.91
C ALA A 138 13.47 -21.40 0.58
N SER A 139 13.66 -22.72 0.49
CA SER A 139 13.50 -23.50 -0.75
C SER A 139 12.09 -23.43 -1.40
N GLY A 140 11.05 -22.99 -0.66
CA GLY A 140 9.70 -22.73 -1.19
C GLY A 140 9.33 -21.24 -1.34
N VAL A 141 10.21 -20.32 -0.97
CA VAL A 141 9.88 -18.88 -0.90
C VAL A 141 10.21 -18.15 -2.20
N ALA A 142 11.12 -18.68 -3.01
CA ALA A 142 11.44 -18.09 -4.32
C ALA A 142 10.20 -18.01 -5.24
N SER A 143 9.32 -19.03 -5.23
CA SER A 143 8.07 -19.00 -5.99
C SER A 143 7.05 -17.98 -5.45
N VAL A 144 7.05 -17.76 -4.12
CA VAL A 144 6.23 -16.72 -3.49
C VAL A 144 6.76 -15.32 -3.84
N SER A 145 8.08 -15.13 -3.89
CA SER A 145 8.67 -13.85 -4.31
C SER A 145 8.32 -13.50 -5.75
N ASP A 146 8.35 -14.48 -6.65
CA ASP A 146 8.04 -14.27 -8.07
C ASP A 146 6.54 -14.00 -8.27
N THR A 147 5.69 -14.63 -7.45
CA THR A 147 4.25 -14.35 -7.43
C THR A 147 3.96 -12.95 -6.87
N ALA A 148 4.64 -12.54 -5.79
CA ALA A 148 4.51 -11.21 -5.22
C ALA A 148 5.04 -10.12 -6.17
N LEU A 149 6.12 -10.41 -6.89
CA LEU A 149 6.67 -9.54 -7.93
C LEU A 149 5.74 -9.48 -9.16
N SER A 150 5.15 -10.60 -9.58
CA SER A 150 4.16 -10.65 -10.66
C SER A 150 2.88 -9.89 -10.29
N ALA A 151 2.42 -10.05 -9.05
CA ALA A 151 1.35 -9.22 -8.50
C ALA A 151 1.76 -7.74 -8.43
N ALA A 152 3.05 -7.41 -8.32
CA ALA A 152 3.57 -6.04 -8.35
C ALA A 152 3.40 -5.33 -9.71
N ILE A 153 3.25 -6.09 -10.80
CA ILE A 153 3.16 -5.55 -12.16
C ILE A 153 1.77 -4.94 -12.38
N SER A 154 1.68 -3.62 -12.20
CA SER A 154 0.49 -2.84 -12.54
C SER A 154 0.34 -2.76 -14.06
N LYS A 155 -0.80 -3.20 -14.61
CA LYS A 155 -1.17 -2.94 -16.01
C LYS A 155 -1.81 -1.55 -16.06
N GLY A 156 -1.10 -0.61 -16.67
CA GLY A 156 -1.54 0.78 -16.85
C GLY A 156 -2.97 0.89 -17.39
N GLY A 157 -3.78 1.76 -16.78
CA GLY A 157 -5.05 2.21 -17.35
C GLY A 157 -4.80 3.20 -18.50
N PRO A 158 -5.83 3.50 -19.32
CA PRO A 158 -5.69 4.43 -20.43
C PRO A 158 -5.12 5.77 -19.95
N ALA A 159 -4.10 6.28 -20.65
CA ALA A 159 -3.56 7.61 -20.40
C ALA A 159 -4.67 8.65 -20.54
N GLY A 160 -4.87 9.47 -19.50
CA GLY A 160 -5.82 10.57 -19.54
C GLY A 160 -5.37 11.65 -20.53
N HIS A 161 -6.33 12.25 -21.24
CA HIS A 161 -6.05 13.38 -22.13
C HIS A 161 -5.56 14.60 -21.33
N HIS A 162 -4.54 15.28 -21.86
CA HIS A 162 -4.06 16.57 -21.34
C HIS A 162 -5.16 17.62 -21.48
N ASN A 163 -5.82 17.97 -20.38
CA ASN A 163 -6.71 19.12 -20.34
C ASN A 163 -5.91 20.33 -19.81
N LEU A 164 -6.00 21.44 -20.56
CA LEU A 164 -5.17 22.65 -20.49
C LEU A 164 -5.42 23.54 -19.27
N ASN A 165 -6.01 23.00 -18.19
CA ASN A 165 -6.20 23.70 -16.94
C ASN A 165 -5.29 23.05 -15.91
N ASP A 166 -4.10 23.61 -15.70
CA ASP A 166 -3.14 23.30 -14.61
C ASP A 166 -3.70 23.65 -13.21
N GLN A 167 -5.01 23.50 -13.02
CA GLN A 167 -5.68 23.72 -11.75
C GLN A 167 -5.18 22.67 -10.75
N PHE A 168 -4.26 23.13 -9.90
CA PHE A 168 -3.83 22.59 -8.61
C PHE A 168 -3.85 21.06 -8.51
N ARG A 169 -2.86 20.42 -9.15
CA ARG A 169 -2.43 19.06 -8.79
C ARG A 169 -1.33 19.16 -7.74
N SER A 170 -1.61 18.76 -6.52
CA SER A 170 -0.65 18.87 -5.42
C SER A 170 -0.55 17.57 -4.65
N ALA A 171 0.68 17.11 -4.43
CA ALA A 171 1.00 16.04 -3.50
C ALA A 171 1.94 16.64 -2.45
N SER A 172 1.57 16.51 -1.17
CA SER A 172 2.34 17.07 -0.06
C SER A 172 2.43 16.11 1.11
N ILE A 173 3.59 16.10 1.75
CA ILE A 173 3.86 15.36 2.98
C ILE A 173 4.44 16.36 3.95
N SER A 174 3.84 16.48 5.14
CA SER A 174 4.34 17.34 6.20
C SER A 174 5.72 16.90 6.67
N ASN A 175 6.58 17.85 7.05
CA ASN A 175 7.96 17.58 7.52
C ASN A 175 8.02 16.65 8.74
N ASP A 176 6.96 16.65 9.57
CA ASP A 176 6.87 15.81 10.77
C ASP A 176 6.07 14.52 10.55
N ALA A 177 5.57 14.27 9.34
CA ALA A 177 5.02 12.97 8.99
C ALA A 177 6.14 11.93 8.99
N PHE A 178 5.83 10.70 9.42
CA PHE A 178 6.82 9.60 9.55
C PHE A 178 8.00 9.90 10.49
N ARG A 179 7.93 10.95 11.32
CA ARG A 179 9.00 11.29 12.26
C ARG A 179 9.26 10.11 13.20
N GLY A 180 10.50 9.62 13.23
CA GLY A 180 10.89 8.47 14.04
C GLY A 180 10.35 7.12 13.54
N ALA A 181 9.88 7.04 12.28
CA ALA A 181 9.55 5.76 11.67
C ALA A 181 10.81 4.90 11.45
N SER A 182 10.72 3.59 11.64
CA SER A 182 11.83 2.65 11.47
C SER A 182 11.42 1.35 10.76
N GLY A 183 12.30 0.81 9.91
CA GLY A 183 12.04 -0.40 9.12
C GLY A 183 11.81 -0.08 7.65
N VAL A 184 10.86 -0.76 6.99
CA VAL A 184 10.54 -0.56 5.57
C VAL A 184 9.36 0.41 5.44
N LEU A 185 9.58 1.55 4.77
CA LEU A 185 8.56 2.54 4.45
C LEU A 185 8.39 2.62 2.92
N GLN A 186 7.19 2.34 2.43
CA GLN A 186 6.83 2.47 1.02
C GLN A 186 5.64 3.43 0.88
N VAL A 187 5.79 4.50 0.11
CA VAL A 187 4.76 5.52 -0.10
C VAL A 187 4.60 5.78 -1.59
N ASN A 188 3.37 5.59 -2.09
CA ASN A 188 2.93 6.11 -3.37
C ASN A 188 1.92 7.23 -3.09
N GLN A 189 2.26 8.46 -3.44
CA GLN A 189 1.36 9.61 -3.34
C GLN A 189 1.18 10.21 -4.73
N SER A 190 -0.06 10.33 -5.21
CA SER A 190 -0.35 10.94 -6.51
C SER A 190 -1.59 11.82 -6.49
N ALA A 191 -1.55 12.87 -7.31
CA ALA A 191 -2.67 13.76 -7.54
C ALA A 191 -2.80 14.01 -9.06
N GLY A 192 -3.96 13.74 -9.64
CA GLY A 192 -4.22 13.90 -11.07
C GLY A 192 -4.75 12.63 -11.72
N ILE A 193 -4.44 12.47 -13.02
CA ILE A 193 -5.05 11.45 -13.87
C ILE A 193 -4.01 10.45 -14.36
N GLY A 194 -4.29 9.15 -14.25
CA GLY A 194 -3.53 8.10 -14.94
C GLY A 194 -2.11 7.87 -14.41
N ASN A 195 -1.79 8.31 -13.19
CA ASN A 195 -0.48 8.04 -12.61
C ASN A 195 -0.35 6.54 -12.29
N VAL A 196 0.75 5.92 -12.70
CA VAL A 196 1.04 4.51 -12.41
C VAL A 196 2.33 4.44 -11.60
N THR A 197 2.26 4.00 -10.35
CA THR A 197 3.40 3.94 -9.43
C THR A 197 3.48 2.59 -8.74
N ALA A 198 4.69 2.05 -8.63
CA ALA A 198 4.93 0.81 -7.90
C ALA A 198 6.24 0.88 -7.09
N ASN A 199 6.18 0.51 -5.82
CA ASN A 199 7.37 0.28 -4.99
C ASN A 199 7.48 -1.22 -4.69
N VAL A 200 8.66 -1.79 -4.93
CA VAL A 200 8.94 -3.20 -4.62
C VAL A 200 10.19 -3.28 -3.77
N PHE A 201 10.09 -3.96 -2.63
CA PHE A 201 11.22 -4.25 -1.75
C PHE A 201 11.36 -5.75 -1.58
N VAL A 202 12.57 -6.26 -1.75
CA VAL A 202 12.90 -7.68 -1.55
C VAL A 202 14.15 -7.79 -0.68
N LEU A 203 14.04 -8.47 0.45
CA LEU A 203 15.17 -8.79 1.33
C LEU A 203 15.37 -10.30 1.41
N ARG A 204 16.57 -10.75 1.05
CA ARG A 204 17.01 -12.15 1.12
C ARG A 204 18.44 -12.19 1.65
N PRO A 205 18.64 -12.19 2.97
CA PRO A 205 19.98 -12.27 3.53
C PRO A 205 20.64 -13.59 3.15
N PRO A 206 21.96 -13.61 2.92
CA PRO A 206 22.70 -14.86 2.77
C PRO A 206 22.51 -15.76 4.00
N ALA A 207 22.47 -17.07 3.76
CA ALA A 207 22.39 -18.05 4.83
C ALA A 207 23.49 -17.81 5.88
N GLY A 208 23.10 -17.68 7.16
CA GLY A 208 24.03 -17.47 8.28
C GLY A 208 24.23 -16.02 8.73
N THR A 209 23.48 -15.04 8.20
CA THR A 209 23.47 -13.67 8.73
C THR A 209 22.30 -13.46 9.71
N SER A 210 22.60 -13.23 10.99
CA SER A 210 21.61 -12.80 11.99
C SER A 210 21.69 -11.29 12.19
N PHE A 211 20.53 -10.62 12.15
CA PHE A 211 20.34 -9.21 12.52
C PHE A 211 19.61 -9.12 13.86
#